data_AF-A0A966N8Z4-F1
#
_entry.id   AF-A0A966N8Z4-F1
#
_cell.length_a   1.000
_cell.length_b   1.000
_cell.length_c   1.000
_cell.angle_alpha   90.00
_cell.angle_beta   90.00
_cell.angle_gamma   90.00
#
_symmetry.space_group_name_H-M   'P 1'
#
loop_
_entity.id
_entity.type
_entity.pdbx_description
1 polymer ?
#
loop_
_entity_poly.entity_id
_entity_poly.type
_entity_poly.pdbx_seq_one_letter_code
_entity_poly.pdbx_strand_id
1 'polypeptide(L)' 'MFIKDGKWDWPIIKFYKKNGLLKTIPYVIFILLGIKIVIINGAIFILNLFGAGIEYAPILKNLGII' A
#
# COMPACT_ATOMS: atom_id res chain seq x y z
N MET A 1 5.59 -7.93 17.37
CA MET A 1 6.09 -9.19 16.80
C MET A 1 5.07 -9.69 15.80
N PHE A 2 5.46 -9.90 14.53
CA PHE A 2 4.56 -10.35 13.45
C PHE A 2 4.33 -11.87 13.43
N ILE A 3 4.96 -12.58 14.36
CA ILE A 3 4.79 -14.00 14.59
C ILE A 3 4.44 -14.15 16.06
N LYS A 4 3.32 -14.80 16.35
CA LYS A 4 2.89 -15.16 17.70
C LYS A 4 2.53 -16.64 17.68
N ASP A 5 3.13 -17.43 18.57
CA ASP A 5 2.86 -18.87 18.70
C ASP A 5 3.06 -19.66 17.39
N GLY A 6 4.10 -19.34 16.62
CA GLY A 6 4.41 -19.98 15.34
C GLY A 6 3.41 -19.67 14.22
N LYS A 7 2.41 -18.81 14.47
CA LYS A 7 1.44 -18.35 13.48
C LYS A 7 1.76 -16.92 13.08
N TRP A 8 1.67 -16.64 11.79
CA TRP A 8 1.81 -15.28 11.29
C TRP A 8 0.65 -14.43 11.80
N ASP A 9 0.98 -13.43 12.61
CA ASP A 9 0.04 -12.55 13.28
C ASP A 9 -0.27 -11.35 12.37
N TRP A 10 -1.08 -11.61 11.34
CA TRP A 10 -1.41 -10.62 10.32
C TRP A 10 -2.13 -9.41 10.97
N PRO A 11 -1.67 -8.18 10.70
CA PRO A 11 -2.31 -6.96 11.24
C PRO A 11 -3.80 -6.86 10.88
N ILE A 12 -4.18 -7.39 9.72
CA ILE A 12 -5.57 -7.44 9.24
C ILE A 12 -6.44 -8.29 10.18
N ILE A 13 -5.93 -9.43 10.66
CA ILE A 13 -6.67 -10.33 11.57
C ILE A 13 -6.91 -9.63 12.92
N LYS A 14 -5.90 -8.92 13.44
CA LYS A 14 -6.04 -8.10 14.64
C LYS A 14 -7.10 -7.00 14.47
N PHE A 15 -7.05 -6.30 13.33
CA PHE A 15 -8.00 -5.24 13.04
C PHE A 15 -9.44 -5.78 12.92
N TYR A 16 -9.61 -6.92 12.25
CA TYR A 16 -10.89 -7.62 12.12
C TYR A 16 -11.48 -8.02 13.47
N LYS A 17 -10.69 -8.69 14.32
CA LYS A 17 -11.15 -9.12 15.65
C LYS A 17 -11.63 -7.94 16.51
N LYS A 18 -11.07 -6.73 16.32
CA LYS A 18 -11.43 -5.53 17.07
C LYS A 18 -12.59 -4.73 16.46
N ASN A 19 -12.73 -4.70 15.13
CA ASN A 19 -13.61 -3.75 14.44
C ASN A 19 -14.72 -4.41 13.60
N GLY A 20 -14.69 -5.73 13.44
CA GLY A 20 -15.64 -6.47 12.62
C GLY A 20 -15.43 -6.31 11.10
N LEU A 21 -16.23 -7.03 10.33
CA LEU A 21 -16.06 -7.17 8.88
C LEU A 21 -16.19 -5.83 8.14
N LEU A 22 -17.24 -5.06 8.45
CA LEU A 22 -17.58 -3.83 7.72
C LEU A 22 -16.47 -2.78 7.75
N LYS A 23 -15.73 -2.67 8.86
CA LYS A 23 -14.59 -1.74 8.97
C LYS A 23 -13.30 -2.35 8.42
N THR A 24 -13.19 -3.67 8.39
CA THR A 24 -11.99 -4.37 7.89
C THR A 24 -11.88 -4.30 6.38
N ILE A 25 -13.00 -4.40 5.66
CA ILE A 25 -13.02 -4.29 4.19
C ILE A 25 -12.37 -2.98 3.70
N PRO A 26 -12.81 -1.79 4.11
CA PRO A 26 -12.18 -0.54 3.68
C PRO A 26 -10.74 -0.41 4.19
N TYR A 27 -10.41 -0.96 5.36
CA TYR A 27 -9.03 -1.00 5.86
C TYR A 27 -8.10 -1.81 4.94
N VAL A 28 -8.53 -2.99 4.48
CA VAL A 28 -7.76 -3.82 3.54
C VAL A 28 -7.62 -3.10 2.20
N ILE A 29 -8.69 -2.49 1.69
CA ILE A 29 -8.64 -1.70 0.45
C ILE A 29 -7.62 -0.56 0.59
N PHE A 30 -7.63 0.16 1.71
CA PHE A 30 -6.69 1.24 1.97
C PHE A 30 -5.23 0.76 1.99
N ILE A 31 -4.96 -0.38 2.64
CA ILE A 31 -3.61 -0.99 2.63
C ILE A 31 -3.20 -1.34 1.20
N LEU A 32 -4.07 -1.97 0.41
CA LEU A 32 -3.74 -2.37 -0.96
C LEU A 32 -3.45 -1.16 -1.85
N LEU A 33 -4.23 -0.09 -1.72
CA LEU A 33 -3.99 1.18 -2.43
C LEU A 33 -2.67 1.83 -1.99
N GLY A 34 -2.43 1.90 -0.67
CA GLY A 34 -1.19 2.45 -0.13
C GLY A 34 0.05 1.71 -0.62
N ILE A 35 0.03 0.37 -0.57
CA ILE A 35 1.13 -0.47 -1.07
C ILE A 35 1.36 -0.22 -2.57
N LYS A 36 0.31 -0.15 -3.40
CA LYS A 36 0.46 0.16 -4.83
C LYS A 36 1.15 1.51 -5.06
N ILE A 37 0.73 2.55 -4.34
CA ILE A 37 1.32 3.89 -4.47
C ILE A 37 2.80 3.87 -4.07
N VAL A 38 3.14 3.20 -2.97
CA VAL A 38 4.53 3.09 -2.50
C VAL A 38 5.39 2.31 -3.50
N ILE A 39 4.92 1.16 -3.99
CA ILE A 39 5.66 0.34 -4.96
C ILE A 39 5.90 1.11 -6.26
N ILE A 40 4.87 1.78 -6.79
CA ILE A 40 4.97 2.51 -8.07
C ILE A 40 5.93 3.69 -7.93
N ASN A 41 5.78 4.52 -6.90
CA ASN A 41 6.70 5.65 -6.70
C ASN A 41 8.12 5.20 -6.34
N GLY A 42 8.27 4.10 -5.60
CA GLY A 42 9.58 3.49 -5.33
C GLY A 42 10.26 2.95 -6.58
N ALA A 43 9.50 2.30 -7.47
CA ALA A 43 10.01 1.84 -8.76
C ALA A 43 10.43 3.03 -9.65
N ILE A 44 9.61 4.08 -9.72
CA ILE A 44 9.94 5.32 -10.43
C ILE A 44 11.20 5.95 -9.87
N PHE A 45 11.33 6.01 -8.54
CA PHE A 45 12.53 6.51 -7.86
C PHE A 45 13.78 5.74 -8.30
N ILE A 46 13.72 4.41 -8.28
CA ILE A 46 14.84 3.57 -8.71
C ILE A 46 15.16 3.81 -10.20
N LEU A 47 14.16 3.83 -11.09
CA LEU A 47 14.38 4.05 -12.52
C LEU A 47 14.96 5.44 -12.81
N ASN A 48 14.55 6.46 -12.05
CA ASN A 48 15.10 7.81 -12.17
C ASN A 48 16.55 7.91 -11.69
N LEU A 49 16.99 7.10 -10.72
CA LEU A 49 18.41 6.99 -10.37
C LEU A 49 19.25 6.49 -11.55
N PHE A 50 18.66 5.72 -12.47
CA PHE A 50 19.30 5.25 -13.71
C PHE A 50 19.03 6.17 -14.92
N GLY A 51 18.48 7.37 -14.72
CA GLY A 51 18.32 8.38 -15.77
C GLY A 51 17.05 8.24 -16.62
N ALA A 52 16.04 7.47 -16.18
CA ALA A 52 14.81 7.27 -16.96
C ALA A 52 13.93 8.53 -17.15
N GLY A 53 14.09 9.56 -16.31
CA GLY A 53 13.38 10.84 -16.45
C GLY A 53 11.85 10.74 -16.29
N ILE A 54 11.37 9.75 -15.54
CA ILE A 54 9.94 9.48 -15.34
C ILE A 54 9.39 10.42 -14.26
N GLU A 55 8.32 11.15 -14.56
CA GLU A 55 7.63 12.00 -13.58
C GLU A 55 7.04 11.16 -12.43
N TYR A 56 7.17 11.67 -11.20
CA TYR A 56 6.55 11.07 -10.02
C TYR A 56 5.02 11.28 -10.06
N ALA A 57 4.29 10.36 -9.43
CA ALA A 57 2.82 10.37 -9.37
C ALA A 57 2.06 10.31 -10.73
N PRO A 58 2.39 9.38 -11.65
CA PRO A 58 1.68 9.24 -12.93
C PRO A 58 0.18 8.95 -12.77
N ILE A 59 -0.22 8.31 -11.68
CA ILE A 59 -1.64 8.04 -11.37
C ILE A 59 -2.40 9.32 -11.03
N LEU A 60 -1.80 10.23 -10.24
CA LEU A 60 -2.46 11.50 -9.88
C LEU A 60 -2.60 12.40 -11.11
N LYS A 61 -1.59 12.38 -12.00
CA LYS A 61 -1.65 13.02 -13.31
C LYS A 61 -2.75 12.45 -14.22
N ASN A 62 -2.86 11.11 -14.30
CA ASN A 62 -3.93 10.45 -15.06
C ASN A 62 -5.34 10.75 -14.51
N LEU A 63 -5.46 11.06 -13.21
CA LEU A 63 -6.72 11.44 -12.58
C LEU A 63 -6.99 12.95 -12.67
N GLY A 64 -6.09 13.74 -13.27
CA GLY A 64 -6.24 15.20 -13.41
C GLY A 64 -6.18 15.96 -12.09
N ILE A 65 -5.54 15.39 -11.07
CA ILE A 65 -5.43 15.99 -9.73
C ILE A 65 -4.27 16.99 -9.67
N ILE A 66 -3.22 16.74 -10.44
CA ILE A 66 -2.01 17.57 -10.63
C ILE A 66 -1.54 17.47 -12.08
#